data_AF-A0A0L0VG17-F1
#
_entry.id   AF-A0A0L0VG17-F1
#
_cell.length_a   1.000
_cell.length_b   1.000
_cell.length_c   1.000
_cell.angle_alpha   90.00
_cell.angle_beta   90.00
_cell.angle_gamma   90.00
#
_symmetry.space_group_name_H-M   'P 1'
#
loop_
_entity.id
_entity.type
_entity.pdbx_description
1 polymer ?
#
loop_
_entity_poly.entity_id
_entity_poly.type
_entity_poly.pdbx_seq_one_letter_code
_entity_poly.pdbx_strand_id
1 'polypeptide(L)'
;MNQILQDVHPERKVRVLYDIGCTMKKFIGVRHLFTEATNWLHFGTSVFHSYAHNWKCQLEFSSHFNAGWGLADGKGLERLWSYLSLLVSPLRYATRNHWLGSLQHKVELHNKRSISSLVDWIKHKYKIAGEKGNPARAQLAELTRVLNEFSLDQSNYNCNFLDSPWQDQRSFQQNHTTIETEEQEPLAVYLNWQATLETLRRRINHLANPGTYDSIMESLIEISEAWEQQISVKVDFTSFPAALVQSNSEEQNARLLTWHAKSRLYAHAVVLHAERQPLYWGTHIVGSTSAPEL
;
A
#
# COMPACT_ATOMS: atom_id res chain seq x y z
N MET A 1 23.12 -12.70 1.59
CA MET A 1 22.30 -13.01 0.40
C MET A 1 22.95 -14.11 -0.44
N ASN A 2 24.22 -13.98 -0.86
CA ASN A 2 24.92 -15.05 -1.62
C ASN A 2 24.81 -16.43 -0.97
N GLN A 3 25.09 -16.53 0.35
CA GLN A 3 24.96 -17.80 1.07
C GLN A 3 23.53 -18.37 0.96
N ILE A 4 22.51 -17.55 1.21
CA ILE A 4 21.10 -17.97 1.13
C ILE A 4 20.76 -18.44 -0.30
N LEU A 5 21.27 -17.76 -1.33
CA LEU A 5 21.03 -18.16 -2.72
C LEU A 5 21.75 -19.46 -3.10
N GLN A 6 22.92 -19.73 -2.51
CA GLN A 6 23.65 -21.00 -2.70
C GLN A 6 22.98 -22.17 -1.98
N ASP A 7 22.38 -21.91 -0.82
CA ASP A 7 21.74 -22.95 0.00
C ASP A 7 20.33 -23.31 -0.49
N VAL A 8 19.72 -22.46 -1.34
CA VAL A 8 18.38 -22.67 -1.89
C VAL A 8 18.46 -23.32 -3.27
N HIS A 9 17.59 -24.31 -3.50
CA HIS A 9 17.50 -25.00 -4.78
C HIS A 9 17.21 -24.01 -5.93
N PRO A 10 17.93 -24.08 -7.08
CA PRO A 10 17.85 -23.07 -8.16
C PRO A 10 16.45 -22.82 -8.75
N GLU A 11 15.57 -23.82 -8.68
CA GLU A 11 14.20 -23.72 -9.19
C GLU A 11 13.23 -23.00 -8.24
N ARG A 12 13.63 -22.75 -6.98
CA ARG A 12 12.75 -22.15 -5.99
C ARG A 12 12.84 -20.62 -6.04
N LYS A 13 11.69 -19.97 -6.21
CA LYS A 13 11.60 -18.51 -6.12
C LYS A 13 11.89 -18.04 -4.69
N VAL A 14 12.88 -17.16 -4.54
CA VAL A 14 13.22 -16.49 -3.28
C VAL A 14 12.54 -15.14 -3.24
N ARG A 15 11.92 -14.83 -2.11
CA ARG A 15 11.15 -13.61 -1.91
C ARG A 15 11.60 -12.91 -0.64
N VAL A 16 12.01 -11.65 -0.77
CA VAL A 16 12.53 -10.84 0.34
C VAL A 16 11.57 -9.70 0.61
N LEU A 17 11.05 -9.64 1.83
CA LEU A 17 10.29 -8.49 2.33
C LEU A 17 11.23 -7.55 3.08
N TYR A 18 11.21 -6.29 2.71
CA TYR A 18 12.01 -5.24 3.34
C TYR A 18 11.31 -3.89 3.22
N ASP A 19 11.45 -3.02 4.21
CA ASP A 19 10.68 -1.75 4.27
C ASP A 19 10.96 -0.81 3.09
N ILE A 20 12.16 -0.93 2.51
CA ILE A 20 12.57 -0.23 1.29
C ILE A 20 12.81 -1.21 0.12
N GLY A 21 12.02 -2.29 0.05
CA GLY A 21 12.13 -3.32 -0.99
C GLY A 21 12.09 -2.76 -2.42
N CYS A 22 11.32 -1.70 -2.65
CA CYS A 22 11.26 -0.97 -3.92
C CYS A 22 12.61 -0.36 -4.33
N THR A 23 13.24 0.39 -3.42
CA THR A 23 14.55 0.99 -3.62
C THR A 23 15.63 -0.07 -3.75
N MET A 24 15.53 -1.15 -2.98
CA MET A 24 16.48 -2.27 -3.04
C MET A 24 16.49 -2.95 -4.41
N LYS A 25 15.33 -3.23 -5.01
CA LYS A 25 15.24 -3.79 -6.37
C LYS A 25 15.93 -2.88 -7.39
N LYS A 26 15.66 -1.57 -7.34
CA LYS A 26 16.30 -0.58 -8.22
C LYS A 26 17.81 -0.55 -8.04
N PHE A 27 18.28 -0.53 -6.79
CA PHE A 27 19.71 -0.51 -6.47
C PHE A 27 20.43 -1.76 -6.99
N ILE A 28 19.86 -2.94 -6.78
CA ILE A 28 20.41 -4.22 -7.26
C ILE A 28 20.53 -4.22 -8.78
N GLY A 29 19.49 -3.75 -9.48
CA GLY A 29 19.50 -3.65 -10.95
C GLY A 29 20.59 -2.70 -11.46
N VAL A 30 20.69 -1.49 -10.88
CA VAL A 30 21.70 -0.48 -11.27
C VAL A 30 23.12 -0.95 -11.00
N ARG A 31 23.33 -1.71 -9.93
CA ARG A 31 24.66 -2.21 -9.53
C ARG A 31 25.00 -3.58 -10.13
N HIS A 32 24.12 -4.16 -10.95
CA HIS A 32 24.27 -5.50 -11.52
C HIS A 32 24.58 -6.56 -10.45
N LEU A 33 23.93 -6.46 -9.28
CA LEU A 33 24.09 -7.43 -8.20
C LEU A 33 23.16 -8.62 -8.44
N PHE A 34 23.63 -9.83 -8.13
CA PHE A 34 22.84 -11.07 -8.24
C PHE A 34 22.20 -11.28 -9.63
N THR A 35 22.93 -10.98 -10.70
CA THR A 35 22.45 -11.11 -12.10
C THR A 35 21.91 -12.52 -12.38
N GLU A 36 22.62 -13.55 -11.93
CA GLU A 36 22.22 -14.97 -12.02
C GLU A 36 20.90 -15.28 -11.30
N ALA A 37 20.57 -14.49 -10.26
CA ALA A 37 19.38 -14.68 -9.45
C ALA A 37 18.18 -13.81 -9.85
N THR A 38 18.32 -12.98 -10.88
CA THR A 38 17.33 -11.93 -11.21
C THR A 38 15.93 -12.51 -11.52
N ASN A 39 15.87 -13.69 -12.12
CA ASN A 39 14.61 -14.31 -12.52
C ASN A 39 13.84 -14.97 -11.38
N TRP A 40 14.51 -15.29 -10.26
CA TRP A 40 13.93 -16.03 -9.15
C TRP A 40 14.03 -15.31 -7.80
N LEU A 41 14.76 -14.20 -7.72
CA LEU A 41 14.82 -13.32 -6.55
C LEU A 41 13.85 -12.13 -6.72
N HIS A 42 12.85 -12.06 -5.86
CA HIS A 42 11.86 -10.98 -5.84
C HIS A 42 11.92 -10.18 -4.55
N PHE A 43 11.70 -8.88 -4.66
CA PHE A 43 11.63 -7.95 -3.53
C PHE A 43 10.21 -7.43 -3.37
N GLY A 44 9.82 -7.20 -2.13
CA GLY A 44 8.54 -6.62 -1.77
C GLY A 44 8.68 -5.80 -0.49
N THR A 45 7.66 -4.99 -0.23
CA THR A 45 7.56 -4.17 0.97
C THR A 45 6.70 -4.91 2.00
N SER A 46 7.14 -4.88 3.25
CA SER A 46 6.37 -5.37 4.40
C SER A 46 5.01 -4.66 4.44
N VAL A 47 3.98 -5.35 4.93
CA VAL A 47 2.58 -4.91 4.76
C VAL A 47 2.34 -3.51 5.33
N PHE A 48 2.86 -3.28 6.52
CA PHE A 48 2.73 -1.99 7.22
C PHE A 48 3.44 -0.87 6.50
N HIS A 49 4.64 -1.13 6.01
CA HIS A 49 5.41 -0.12 5.32
C HIS A 49 4.88 0.12 3.92
N SER A 50 4.22 -0.85 3.29
CA SER A 50 3.71 -0.69 1.92
C SER A 50 2.75 0.51 1.80
N TYR A 51 1.87 0.72 2.78
CA TYR A 51 0.92 1.83 2.78
C TYR A 51 1.56 3.22 2.95
N ALA A 52 2.78 3.29 3.48
CA ALA A 52 3.54 4.54 3.57
C ALA A 52 4.19 4.95 2.23
N HIS A 53 4.14 4.08 1.22
CA HIS A 53 4.68 4.37 -0.11
C HIS A 53 3.58 4.88 -1.05
N ASN A 54 3.98 5.54 -2.13
CA ASN A 54 3.05 5.97 -3.17
C ASN A 54 2.30 4.78 -3.82
N TRP A 55 1.17 5.08 -4.46
CA TRP A 55 0.28 4.06 -5.01
C TRP A 55 0.97 3.13 -6.03
N LYS A 56 1.82 3.67 -6.90
CA LYS A 56 2.60 2.89 -7.87
C LYS A 56 3.50 1.86 -7.18
N CYS A 57 4.19 2.28 -6.13
CA CYS A 57 5.02 1.40 -5.32
C CYS A 57 4.21 0.33 -4.57
N GLN A 58 3.05 0.71 -4.02
CA GLN A 58 2.14 -0.24 -3.39
C GLN A 58 1.74 -1.35 -4.35
N LEU A 59 1.33 -1.02 -5.57
CA LEU A 59 0.98 -2.00 -6.59
C LEU A 59 2.17 -2.94 -6.87
N GLU A 60 3.34 -2.41 -7.18
CA GLU A 60 4.46 -3.25 -7.61
C GLU A 60 5.09 -4.08 -6.48
N PHE A 61 5.11 -3.58 -5.24
CA PHE A 61 5.90 -4.17 -4.16
C PHE A 61 5.08 -4.66 -2.95
N SER A 62 3.80 -4.33 -2.83
CA SER A 62 3.01 -4.83 -1.69
C SER A 62 2.86 -6.35 -1.73
N SER A 63 3.07 -6.99 -0.58
CA SER A 63 2.82 -8.42 -0.40
C SER A 63 1.35 -8.81 -0.51
N HIS A 64 0.42 -7.87 -0.27
CA HIS A 64 -1.02 -8.14 -0.38
C HIS A 64 -1.53 -8.11 -1.82
N PHE A 65 -0.95 -7.25 -2.67
CA PHE A 65 -1.41 -7.06 -4.05
C PHE A 65 -0.72 -7.98 -5.06
N ASN A 66 0.42 -8.56 -4.69
CA ASN A 66 1.20 -9.40 -5.58
C ASN A 66 1.07 -10.89 -5.23
N ALA A 67 1.05 -11.74 -6.24
CA ALA A 67 0.98 -13.17 -6.04
C ALA A 67 2.29 -13.73 -5.46
N GLY A 68 2.17 -14.78 -4.62
CA GLY A 68 3.28 -15.60 -4.14
C GLY A 68 3.92 -15.19 -2.82
N TRP A 69 3.39 -14.17 -2.13
CA TRP A 69 3.84 -13.80 -0.78
C TRP A 69 3.10 -14.56 0.34
N GLY A 70 1.94 -15.16 0.01
CA GLY A 70 1.06 -15.78 1.01
C GLY A 70 0.56 -14.75 2.03
N LEU A 71 0.42 -15.17 3.29
CA LEU A 71 0.04 -14.28 4.41
C LEU A 71 1.26 -13.76 5.18
N ALA A 72 2.41 -13.61 4.50
CA ALA A 72 3.62 -13.08 5.11
C ALA A 72 3.48 -11.57 5.35
N ASP A 73 3.65 -11.13 6.60
CA ASP A 73 3.52 -9.73 6.98
C ASP A 73 4.84 -8.93 6.92
N GLY A 74 5.96 -9.63 6.74
CA GLY A 74 7.30 -9.05 6.72
C GLY A 74 7.86 -8.70 8.10
N LYS A 75 7.13 -8.97 9.20
CA LYS A 75 7.50 -8.55 10.56
C LYS A 75 8.46 -9.50 11.30
N GLY A 76 9.21 -10.32 10.56
CA GLY A 76 10.05 -11.37 11.16
C GLY A 76 11.19 -10.78 11.99
N LEU A 77 11.82 -9.73 11.47
CA LEU A 77 12.99 -9.11 12.09
C LEU A 77 12.61 -8.32 13.34
N GLU A 78 11.45 -7.68 13.34
CA GLU A 78 10.91 -6.89 14.45
C GLU A 78 10.52 -7.80 15.61
N ARG A 79 9.97 -8.98 15.33
CA ARG A 79 9.72 -10.01 16.36
C ARG A 79 11.02 -10.50 16.97
N LEU A 80 12.04 -10.76 16.14
CA LEU A 80 13.36 -11.16 16.62
C LEU A 80 14.00 -10.03 17.45
N TRP A 81 13.92 -8.79 16.99
CA TRP A 81 14.43 -7.63 17.71
C TRP A 81 13.73 -7.45 19.06
N SER A 82 12.39 -7.57 19.11
CA SER A 82 11.62 -7.54 20.34
C SER A 82 12.09 -8.61 21.32
N TYR A 83 12.32 -9.84 20.85
CA TYR A 83 12.89 -10.92 21.66
C TYR A 83 14.30 -10.58 22.17
N LEU A 84 15.15 -9.97 21.34
CA LEU A 84 16.50 -9.57 21.70
C LEU A 84 16.56 -8.32 22.59
N SER A 85 15.52 -7.48 22.61
CA SER A 85 15.49 -6.18 23.29
C SER A 85 15.85 -6.25 24.78
N LEU A 86 15.52 -7.35 25.45
CA LEU A 86 15.90 -7.61 26.85
C LEU A 86 17.42 -7.62 27.08
N LEU A 87 18.23 -7.80 26.03
CA LEU A 87 19.69 -7.75 26.12
C LEU A 87 20.24 -6.32 26.09
N VAL A 88 19.45 -5.32 25.68
CA VAL A 88 19.94 -3.95 25.49
C VAL A 88 20.42 -3.32 26.79
N SER A 89 19.67 -3.48 27.88
CA SER A 89 20.05 -2.91 29.18
C SER A 89 21.25 -3.64 29.81
N PRO A 90 21.28 -4.98 29.92
CA PRO A 90 22.41 -5.70 30.51
C PRO A 90 23.71 -5.57 29.73
N LEU A 91 23.66 -5.43 28.41
CA LEU A 91 24.85 -5.38 27.56
C LEU A 91 25.33 -3.96 27.26
N ARG A 92 24.71 -2.92 27.85
CA ARG A 92 25.04 -1.51 27.57
C ARG A 92 26.52 -1.19 27.79
N TYR A 93 27.13 -1.79 28.81
CA TYR A 93 28.54 -1.57 29.17
C TYR A 93 29.39 -2.82 28.94
N ALA A 94 28.87 -3.83 28.23
CA ALA A 94 29.59 -5.06 27.94
C ALA A 94 30.63 -4.82 26.82
N THR A 95 31.76 -5.51 26.91
CA THR A 95 32.73 -5.54 25.80
C THR A 95 32.09 -6.16 24.55
N ARG A 96 32.63 -5.84 23.37
CA ARG A 96 32.17 -6.39 22.09
C ARG A 96 32.01 -7.91 22.08
N ASN A 97 32.96 -8.66 22.67
CA ASN A 97 32.91 -10.12 22.68
C ASN A 97 31.75 -10.66 23.54
N HIS A 98 31.53 -10.06 24.70
CA HIS A 98 30.39 -10.39 25.56
C HIS A 98 29.06 -10.05 24.89
N TRP A 99 29.00 -8.94 24.15
CA TRP A 99 27.82 -8.57 23.38
C TRP A 99 27.50 -9.58 22.27
N LEU A 100 28.50 -9.92 21.44
CA LEU A 100 28.35 -10.89 20.36
C LEU A 100 28.01 -12.29 20.88
N GLY A 101 28.68 -12.76 21.94
CA GLY A 101 28.40 -14.06 22.55
C GLY A 101 27.00 -14.15 23.14
N SER A 102 26.53 -13.08 23.80
CA SER A 102 25.16 -13.03 24.36
C SER A 102 24.10 -13.02 23.26
N LEU A 103 24.32 -12.27 22.17
CA LEU A 103 23.45 -12.29 21.00
C LEU A 103 23.41 -13.67 20.36
N GLN A 104 24.57 -14.28 20.11
CA GLN A 104 24.67 -15.61 19.51
C GLN A 104 23.89 -16.63 20.34
N HIS A 105 24.16 -16.73 21.65
CA HIS A 105 23.49 -17.69 22.53
C HIS A 105 21.96 -17.50 22.52
N LYS A 106 21.49 -16.25 22.53
CA LYS A 106 20.06 -15.95 22.52
C LYS A 106 19.40 -16.27 21.18
N VAL A 107 20.07 -15.99 20.06
CA VAL A 107 19.59 -16.34 18.71
C VAL A 107 19.57 -17.86 18.50
N GLU A 108 20.60 -18.58 18.98
CA GLU A 108 20.63 -20.05 18.92
C GLU A 108 19.49 -20.67 19.72
N LEU A 109 19.22 -20.16 20.93
CA LEU A 109 18.08 -20.60 21.74
C LEU A 109 16.75 -20.31 21.03
N HIS A 110 16.60 -19.13 20.44
CA HIS A 110 15.43 -18.77 19.64
C HIS A 110 15.23 -19.77 18.49
N ASN A 111 16.28 -20.07 17.72
CA ASN A 111 16.23 -21.01 16.60
C ASN A 111 15.85 -22.42 17.07
N LYS A 112 16.46 -22.93 18.14
CA LYS A 112 16.14 -24.25 18.71
C LYS A 112 14.65 -24.35 19.09
N ARG A 113 14.12 -23.32 19.75
CA ARG A 113 12.70 -23.24 20.12
C ARG A 113 11.79 -23.17 18.89
N SER A 114 12.14 -22.32 17.92
CA SER A 114 11.38 -22.16 16.68
C SER A 114 11.35 -23.43 15.83
N ILE A 115 12.44 -24.20 15.79
CA ILE A 115 12.48 -25.51 15.13
C ILE A 115 11.58 -26.50 15.88
N SER A 116 11.65 -26.53 17.21
CA SER A 116 10.85 -27.45 18.03
C SER A 116 9.34 -27.20 17.90
N SER A 117 8.92 -25.94 17.74
CA SER A 117 7.51 -25.56 17.57
C SER A 117 7.09 -25.39 16.10
N LEU A 118 7.96 -25.73 15.13
CA LEU A 118 7.75 -25.45 13.71
C LEU A 118 6.46 -26.11 13.19
N VAL A 119 6.20 -27.36 13.58
CA VAL A 119 5.02 -28.11 13.13
C VAL A 119 3.73 -27.44 13.62
N ASP A 120 3.69 -27.02 14.88
CA ASP A 120 2.53 -26.33 15.45
C ASP A 120 2.32 -24.96 14.80
N TRP A 121 3.41 -24.25 14.51
CA TRP A 121 3.36 -23.00 13.77
C TRP A 121 2.78 -23.19 12.35
N ILE A 122 3.20 -24.22 11.62
CA ILE A 122 2.67 -24.54 10.28
C ILE A 122 1.17 -24.88 10.37
N LYS A 123 0.76 -25.73 11.32
CA LYS A 123 -0.65 -26.07 11.54
C LYS A 123 -1.49 -24.83 11.83
N HIS A 124 -0.99 -23.95 12.69
CA HIS A 124 -1.66 -22.71 13.01
C HIS A 124 -1.79 -21.78 11.79
N LYS A 125 -0.73 -21.64 10.98
CA LYS A 125 -0.77 -20.85 9.74
C LYS A 125 -1.75 -21.42 8.71
N TYR A 126 -1.81 -22.74 8.59
CA TYR A 126 -2.79 -23.40 7.73
C TYR A 126 -4.23 -23.11 8.18
N LYS A 127 -4.49 -23.16 9.49
CA LYS A 127 -5.81 -22.81 10.05
C LYS A 127 -6.20 -21.37 9.71
N ILE A 128 -5.31 -20.39 9.93
CA ILE A 128 -5.56 -18.99 9.59
C ILE A 128 -5.84 -18.83 8.09
N ALA A 129 -5.09 -19.53 7.23
CA ALA A 129 -5.30 -19.50 5.79
C ALA A 129 -6.69 -20.04 5.40
N GLY A 130 -7.17 -21.08 6.08
CA GLY A 130 -8.53 -21.59 5.94
C GLY A 130 -9.59 -20.60 6.42
N GLU A 131 -9.42 -20.03 7.61
CA GLU A 131 -10.33 -19.05 8.22
C GLU A 131 -10.47 -17.77 7.38
N LYS A 132 -9.40 -17.33 6.69
CA LYS A 132 -9.46 -16.19 5.76
C LYS A 132 -9.93 -16.59 4.37
N GLY A 133 -9.48 -17.74 3.87
CA GLY A 133 -9.75 -18.18 2.50
C GLY A 133 -11.17 -18.70 2.28
N ASN A 134 -11.78 -19.36 3.28
CA ASN A 134 -13.14 -19.90 3.16
C ASN A 134 -14.19 -18.79 2.99
N PRO A 135 -14.22 -17.73 3.83
CA PRO A 135 -15.17 -16.62 3.64
C PRO A 135 -14.95 -15.89 2.32
N ALA A 136 -13.69 -15.63 1.93
CA ALA A 136 -13.38 -14.97 0.67
C ALA A 136 -13.88 -15.78 -0.54
N ARG A 137 -13.72 -17.12 -0.53
CA ARG A 137 -14.29 -18.00 -1.56
C ARG A 137 -15.81 -18.00 -1.55
N ALA A 138 -16.43 -17.99 -0.38
CA ALA A 138 -17.89 -17.93 -0.28
C ALA A 138 -18.45 -16.61 -0.82
N GLN A 139 -17.81 -15.48 -0.50
CA GLN A 139 -18.15 -14.17 -1.05
C GLN A 139 -17.98 -14.13 -2.57
N LEU A 140 -16.89 -14.68 -3.10
CA LEU A 140 -16.68 -14.76 -4.53
C LEU A 140 -17.75 -15.62 -5.22
N ALA A 141 -18.08 -16.77 -4.64
CA ALA A 141 -19.13 -17.65 -5.16
C ALA A 141 -20.51 -16.99 -5.15
N GLU A 142 -20.80 -16.16 -4.16
CA GLU A 142 -22.04 -15.40 -4.10
C GLU A 142 -22.09 -14.31 -5.17
N LEU A 143 -20.99 -13.57 -5.37
CA LEU A 143 -20.90 -12.58 -6.45
C LEU A 143 -21.12 -13.23 -7.83
N THR A 144 -20.61 -14.44 -8.05
CA THR A 144 -20.82 -15.18 -9.31
C THR A 144 -22.28 -15.57 -9.58
N ARG A 145 -23.17 -15.47 -8.59
CA ARG A 145 -24.62 -15.68 -8.78
C ARG A 145 -25.36 -14.39 -9.13
N VAL A 146 -24.77 -13.24 -8.86
CA VAL A 146 -25.39 -11.93 -9.11
C VAL A 146 -25.21 -11.56 -10.58
N LEU A 147 -26.28 -11.04 -11.19
CA LEU A 147 -26.27 -10.54 -12.55
C LEU A 147 -25.35 -9.32 -12.65
N ASN A 148 -24.47 -9.29 -13.65
CA ASN A 148 -23.60 -8.14 -13.86
C ASN A 148 -24.34 -7.08 -14.69
N GLU A 149 -24.74 -5.99 -14.03
CA GLU A 149 -25.41 -4.84 -14.67
C GLU A 149 -24.55 -4.15 -15.73
N PHE A 150 -23.22 -4.32 -15.66
CA PHE A 150 -22.27 -3.70 -16.58
C PHE A 150 -21.90 -4.60 -17.77
N SER A 151 -22.45 -5.81 -17.82
CA SER A 151 -22.18 -6.74 -18.92
C SER A 151 -23.18 -6.56 -20.06
N LEU A 152 -22.67 -6.42 -21.29
CA LEU A 152 -23.50 -6.28 -22.50
C LEU A 152 -24.33 -7.54 -22.77
N ASP A 153 -23.90 -8.69 -22.27
CA ASP A 153 -24.52 -10.00 -22.46
C ASP A 153 -25.45 -10.42 -21.30
N GLN A 154 -25.68 -9.55 -20.31
CA GLN A 154 -26.42 -9.86 -19.07
C GLN A 154 -25.90 -11.10 -18.32
N SER A 155 -24.62 -11.45 -18.51
CA SER A 155 -24.01 -12.55 -17.76
C SER A 155 -23.85 -12.20 -16.29
N ASN A 156 -23.73 -13.22 -15.43
CA ASN A 156 -23.37 -13.00 -14.04
C ASN A 156 -21.91 -12.53 -13.90
N TYR A 157 -21.56 -11.98 -12.75
CA TYR A 157 -20.16 -11.66 -12.48
C TYR A 157 -19.28 -12.90 -12.63
N ASN A 158 -18.20 -12.76 -13.38
CA ASN A 158 -17.21 -13.81 -13.55
C ASN A 158 -15.84 -13.33 -13.05
N CYS A 159 -14.94 -14.26 -12.75
CA CYS A 159 -13.60 -13.90 -12.27
C CYS A 159 -12.84 -13.03 -13.26
N ASN A 160 -13.01 -13.26 -14.58
CA ASN A 160 -12.34 -12.46 -15.60
C ASN A 160 -12.79 -10.98 -15.58
N PHE A 161 -14.08 -10.73 -15.33
CA PHE A 161 -14.65 -9.40 -15.19
C PHE A 161 -14.15 -8.72 -13.92
N LEU A 162 -13.96 -9.45 -12.82
CA LEU A 162 -13.40 -8.88 -11.58
C LEU A 162 -11.90 -8.61 -11.71
N ASP A 163 -11.17 -9.46 -12.44
CA ASP A 163 -9.74 -9.33 -12.66
C ASP A 163 -9.40 -8.26 -13.71
N SER A 164 -10.22 -8.06 -14.74
CA SER A 164 -9.92 -7.11 -15.83
C SER A 164 -9.74 -5.67 -15.33
N PRO A 165 -10.66 -5.06 -14.54
CA PRO A 165 -10.49 -3.72 -14.02
C PRO A 165 -9.23 -3.57 -13.15
N TRP A 166 -8.87 -4.63 -12.42
CA TRP A 166 -7.63 -4.65 -11.65
C TRP A 166 -6.40 -4.64 -12.56
N GLN A 167 -6.37 -5.45 -13.61
CA GLN A 167 -5.27 -5.44 -14.59
C GLN A 167 -5.20 -4.14 -15.37
N ASP A 168 -6.34 -3.54 -15.72
CA ASP A 168 -6.40 -2.24 -16.37
C ASP A 168 -5.81 -1.15 -15.48
N GLN A 169 -6.17 -1.14 -14.19
CA GLN A 169 -5.60 -0.21 -13.21
C GLN A 169 -4.09 -0.41 -13.03
N ARG A 170 -3.63 -1.67 -12.99
CA ARG A 170 -2.20 -2.00 -12.92
C ARG A 170 -1.45 -1.50 -14.14
N SER A 171 -1.96 -1.80 -15.33
CA SER A 171 -1.35 -1.44 -16.61
C SER A 171 -1.29 0.08 -16.78
N PHE A 172 -2.38 0.78 -16.46
CA PHE A 172 -2.44 2.24 -16.47
C PHE A 172 -1.36 2.87 -15.59
N GLN A 173 -1.18 2.37 -14.36
CA GLN A 173 -0.20 2.90 -13.40
C GLN A 173 1.25 2.51 -13.72
N GLN A 174 1.47 1.37 -14.36
CA GLN A 174 2.80 0.97 -14.83
C GLN A 174 3.25 1.85 -16.00
N ASN A 175 2.33 2.17 -16.92
CA ASN A 175 2.60 2.98 -18.11
C ASN A 175 2.68 4.48 -17.83
N HIS A 176 2.01 4.99 -16.79
CA HIS A 176 2.17 6.37 -16.36
C HIS A 176 3.54 6.59 -15.70
N THR A 177 4.28 7.56 -16.23
CA THR A 177 5.55 7.98 -15.65
C THR A 177 5.33 8.85 -14.41
N THR A 178 6.30 8.86 -13.49
CA THR A 178 6.24 9.71 -12.30
C THR A 178 6.16 11.20 -12.69
N ILE A 179 6.81 11.57 -13.80
CA ILE A 179 6.83 12.93 -14.35
C ILE A 179 5.43 13.34 -14.82
N GLU A 180 4.76 12.50 -15.61
CA GLU A 180 3.37 12.78 -16.04
C GLU A 180 2.42 12.88 -14.84
N THR A 181 2.66 12.12 -13.77
CA THR A 181 1.84 12.19 -12.54
C THR A 181 2.09 13.51 -11.79
N GLU A 182 3.35 13.95 -11.71
CA GLU A 182 3.75 15.22 -11.10
C GLU A 182 3.24 16.43 -11.90
N GLU A 183 3.03 16.31 -13.21
CA GLU A 183 2.43 17.34 -14.07
C GLU A 183 0.90 17.32 -14.07
N GLN A 184 0.28 16.12 -14.05
CA GLN A 184 -1.17 15.98 -14.11
C GLN A 184 -1.88 16.24 -12.79
N GLU A 185 -1.25 15.98 -11.64
CA GLU A 185 -1.85 16.22 -10.33
C GLU A 185 -2.12 17.72 -10.07
N PRO A 186 -1.17 18.66 -10.29
CA PRO A 186 -1.44 20.09 -10.14
C PRO A 186 -2.53 20.58 -11.09
N LEU A 187 -2.57 20.06 -12.32
CA LEU A 187 -3.59 20.40 -13.30
C LEU A 187 -4.98 19.90 -12.88
N ALA A 188 -5.06 18.70 -12.30
CA ALA A 188 -6.33 18.15 -11.82
C ALA A 188 -6.86 18.89 -10.60
N VAL A 189 -5.96 19.29 -9.69
CA VAL A 189 -6.29 20.15 -8.56
C VAL A 189 -6.81 21.50 -9.06
N TYR A 190 -6.13 22.12 -10.03
CA TYR A 190 -6.56 23.39 -10.64
C TYR A 190 -7.97 23.28 -11.25
N LEU A 191 -8.24 22.25 -12.07
CA LEU A 191 -9.55 22.05 -12.68
C LEU A 191 -10.64 21.80 -11.64
N ASN A 192 -10.33 21.08 -10.56
CA ASN A 192 -11.26 20.83 -9.47
C ASN A 192 -11.62 22.14 -8.74
N TRP A 193 -10.63 23.00 -8.50
CA TRP A 193 -10.87 24.34 -7.97
C TRP A 193 -11.72 25.19 -8.89
N GLN A 194 -11.43 25.19 -10.19
CA GLN A 194 -12.25 25.92 -11.17
C GLN A 194 -13.71 25.48 -11.13
N ALA A 195 -13.98 24.16 -11.14
CA ALA A 195 -15.32 23.62 -11.03
C ALA A 195 -16.02 23.99 -9.70
N THR A 196 -15.26 24.05 -8.61
CA THR A 196 -15.75 24.46 -7.27
C THR A 196 -16.14 25.93 -7.27
N LEU A 197 -15.27 26.82 -7.79
CA LEU A 197 -15.54 28.25 -7.93
C LEU A 197 -16.73 28.53 -8.83
N GLU A 198 -16.90 27.80 -9.94
CA GLU A 198 -18.06 27.92 -10.81
C GLU A 198 -19.36 27.49 -10.11
N THR A 199 -19.29 26.46 -9.28
CA THR A 199 -20.43 25.99 -8.48
C THR A 199 -20.82 27.02 -7.41
N LEU A 200 -19.83 27.57 -6.69
CA LEU A 200 -20.03 28.63 -5.70
C LEU A 200 -20.56 29.91 -6.36
N ARG A 201 -20.04 30.30 -7.52
CA ARG A 201 -20.53 31.44 -8.30
C ARG A 201 -21.99 31.25 -8.73
N ARG A 202 -22.36 30.05 -9.19
CA ARG A 202 -23.75 29.71 -9.50
C ARG A 202 -24.63 29.77 -8.26
N ARG A 203 -24.18 29.21 -7.14
CA ARG A 203 -24.89 29.23 -5.85
C ARG A 203 -25.12 30.66 -5.35
N ILE A 204 -24.13 31.55 -5.41
CA ILE A 204 -24.25 32.97 -5.08
C ILE A 204 -25.25 33.67 -6.00
N ASN A 205 -25.18 33.43 -7.32
CA ASN A 205 -26.12 34.00 -8.27
C ASN A 205 -27.56 33.53 -8.04
N HIS A 206 -27.77 32.31 -7.52
CA HIS A 206 -29.08 31.79 -7.12
C HIS A 206 -29.54 32.30 -5.74
N LEU A 207 -28.61 32.58 -4.83
CA LEU A 207 -28.85 33.17 -3.51
C LEU A 207 -29.04 34.69 -3.55
N ALA A 208 -28.94 35.33 -4.71
CA ALA A 208 -29.29 36.73 -4.95
C ALA A 208 -30.81 37.01 -4.86
N ASN A 209 -31.52 36.28 -3.99
CA ASN A 209 -32.83 36.61 -3.44
C ASN A 209 -32.67 36.89 -1.93
N PRO A 210 -33.22 37.99 -1.38
CA PRO A 210 -32.70 38.67 -0.20
C PRO A 210 -33.10 37.99 1.12
N GLY A 211 -32.50 36.85 1.45
CA GLY A 211 -32.90 36.04 2.61
C GLY A 211 -31.82 35.68 3.63
N THR A 212 -30.54 35.56 3.25
CA THR A 212 -29.55 35.03 4.22
C THR A 212 -28.15 35.57 3.95
N TYR A 213 -27.85 36.73 4.54
CA TYR A 213 -26.53 37.35 4.53
C TYR A 213 -25.44 36.37 5.02
N ASP A 214 -25.75 35.54 6.02
CA ASP A 214 -24.83 34.54 6.56
C ASP A 214 -24.42 33.48 5.53
N SER A 215 -25.35 33.00 4.68
CA SER A 215 -25.02 32.03 3.62
C SER A 215 -24.16 32.64 2.52
N ILE A 216 -24.27 33.95 2.28
CA ILE A 216 -23.45 34.68 1.32
C ILE A 216 -22.04 34.85 1.90
N MET A 217 -21.93 35.22 3.17
CA MET A 217 -20.64 35.38 3.86
C MET A 217 -19.88 34.06 3.99
N GLU A 218 -20.55 32.96 4.32
CA GLU A 218 -19.95 31.61 4.38
C GLU A 218 -19.43 31.17 3.00
N SER A 219 -20.22 31.42 1.94
CA SER A 219 -19.77 31.14 0.56
C SER A 219 -18.58 32.03 0.13
N LEU A 220 -18.50 33.28 0.60
CA LEU A 220 -17.38 34.19 0.30
C LEU A 220 -16.09 33.78 1.03
N ILE A 221 -16.21 33.27 2.26
CA ILE A 221 -15.08 32.70 3.01
C ILE A 221 -14.57 31.44 2.31
N GLU A 222 -15.46 30.52 1.92
CA GLU A 222 -15.11 29.33 1.13
C GLU A 222 -14.41 29.70 -0.20
N ILE A 223 -14.86 30.76 -0.88
CA ILE A 223 -14.22 31.27 -2.10
C ILE A 223 -12.81 31.81 -1.81
N SER A 224 -12.63 32.56 -0.72
CA SER A 224 -11.34 33.13 -0.34
C SER A 224 -10.34 32.03 0.00
N GLU A 225 -10.75 31.06 0.81
CA GLU A 225 -9.92 29.91 1.18
C GLU A 225 -9.58 29.05 -0.04
N ALA A 226 -10.55 28.82 -0.93
CA ALA A 226 -10.33 28.12 -2.20
C ALA A 226 -9.32 28.85 -3.10
N TRP A 227 -9.41 30.18 -3.17
CA TRP A 227 -8.49 31.02 -3.96
C TRP A 227 -7.06 31.00 -3.40
N GLU A 228 -6.89 31.11 -2.08
CA GLU A 228 -5.58 31.02 -1.44
C GLU A 228 -4.93 29.65 -1.67
N GLN A 229 -5.72 28.58 -1.60
CA GLN A 229 -5.25 27.23 -1.94
C GLN A 229 -4.87 27.11 -3.42
N GLN A 230 -5.63 27.73 -4.34
CA GLN A 230 -5.30 27.74 -5.77
C GLN A 230 -3.99 28.46 -6.08
N ILE A 231 -3.71 29.60 -5.45
CA ILE A 231 -2.46 30.37 -5.62
C ILE A 231 -1.25 29.58 -5.08
N SER A 232 -1.44 28.76 -4.05
CA SER A 232 -0.38 27.94 -3.47
C SER A 232 0.09 26.80 -4.38
N VAL A 233 -0.76 26.34 -5.31
CA VAL A 233 -0.40 25.32 -6.30
C VAL A 233 0.43 25.99 -7.41
N LYS A 234 1.75 25.81 -7.39
CA LYS A 234 2.62 26.20 -8.49
C LYS A 234 2.32 25.33 -9.72
N VAL A 235 1.41 25.77 -10.56
CA VAL A 235 1.28 25.27 -11.94
C VAL A 235 2.23 26.11 -12.79
N ASP A 236 3.23 25.47 -13.40
CA ASP A 236 4.13 26.17 -14.32
C ASP A 236 3.38 26.43 -15.65
N PHE A 237 2.86 27.65 -15.80
CA PHE A 237 2.18 28.09 -17.02
C PHE A 237 3.14 28.52 -18.13
N THR A 238 4.46 28.41 -17.95
CA THR A 238 5.44 28.82 -18.98
C THR A 238 5.40 27.93 -20.22
N SER A 239 4.91 26.70 -20.09
CA SER A 239 4.40 25.89 -21.20
C SER A 239 2.93 25.57 -20.93
N PHE A 240 1.99 26.19 -21.65
CA PHE A 240 0.60 25.70 -21.66
C PHE A 240 0.63 24.21 -21.98
N PRO A 241 0.12 23.32 -21.09
CA PRO A 241 0.05 21.91 -21.39
C PRO A 241 -0.70 21.73 -22.71
N ALA A 242 -0.08 21.10 -23.71
CA ALA A 242 -0.70 20.91 -25.02
C ALA A 242 -2.08 20.22 -24.95
N ALA A 243 -2.33 19.50 -23.84
CA ALA A 243 -3.62 18.91 -23.44
C ALA A 243 -4.77 19.92 -23.32
N LEU A 244 -4.53 21.18 -22.96
CA LEU A 244 -5.57 22.21 -22.80
C LEU A 244 -5.90 22.97 -24.09
N VAL A 245 -5.10 22.81 -25.15
CA VAL A 245 -5.21 23.57 -26.41
C VAL A 245 -5.83 22.71 -27.54
N GLN A 246 -5.91 21.39 -27.37
CA GLN A 246 -6.46 20.49 -28.37
C GLN A 246 -8.00 20.41 -28.31
N SER A 247 -8.61 20.08 -29.46
CA SER A 247 -10.07 20.03 -29.69
C SER A 247 -10.84 18.99 -28.87
N ASN A 248 -10.19 18.26 -27.94
CA ASN A 248 -10.80 17.29 -27.04
C ASN A 248 -10.57 17.63 -25.55
N SER A 249 -10.38 18.92 -25.25
CA SER A 249 -10.02 19.41 -23.91
C SER A 249 -11.05 19.09 -22.83
N GLU A 250 -12.35 19.13 -23.14
CA GLU A 250 -13.41 18.82 -22.15
C GLU A 250 -13.39 17.36 -21.70
N GLU A 251 -13.30 16.41 -22.64
CA GLU A 251 -13.24 14.99 -22.31
C GLU A 251 -11.96 14.65 -21.56
N GLN A 252 -10.83 15.24 -21.96
CA GLN A 252 -9.55 15.06 -21.30
C GLN A 252 -9.56 15.64 -19.88
N ASN A 253 -10.14 16.83 -19.68
CA ASN A 253 -10.31 17.45 -18.37
C ASN A 253 -11.22 16.60 -17.46
N ALA A 254 -12.33 16.09 -17.99
CA ALA A 254 -13.23 15.21 -17.25
C ALA A 254 -12.55 13.90 -16.82
N ARG A 255 -11.74 13.30 -17.70
CA ARG A 255 -10.93 12.11 -17.38
C ARG A 255 -9.90 12.41 -16.30
N LEU A 256 -9.23 13.56 -16.36
CA LEU A 256 -8.24 13.99 -15.38
C LEU A 256 -8.88 14.25 -13.99
N LEU A 257 -10.04 14.91 -13.95
CA LEU A 257 -10.83 15.10 -12.72
C LEU A 257 -11.30 13.76 -12.14
N THR A 258 -11.78 12.86 -12.99
CA THR A 258 -12.21 11.51 -12.57
C THR A 258 -11.03 10.73 -12.01
N TRP A 259 -9.87 10.81 -12.65
CA TRP A 259 -8.63 10.21 -12.17
C TRP A 259 -8.22 10.77 -10.80
N HIS A 260 -8.20 12.10 -10.64
CA HIS A 260 -7.84 12.74 -9.36
C HIS A 260 -8.82 12.40 -8.24
N ALA A 261 -10.14 12.46 -8.50
CA ALA A 261 -11.16 12.06 -7.53
C ALA A 261 -10.99 10.58 -7.13
N LYS A 262 -10.76 9.70 -8.10
CA LYS A 262 -10.48 8.28 -7.87
C LYS A 262 -9.23 8.11 -7.01
N SER A 263 -8.11 8.75 -7.36
CA SER A 263 -6.85 8.70 -6.60
C SER A 263 -7.03 9.14 -5.14
N ARG A 264 -7.77 10.23 -4.89
CA ARG A 264 -8.08 10.69 -3.53
C ARG A 264 -8.95 9.71 -2.75
N LEU A 265 -10.00 9.16 -3.36
CA LEU A 265 -10.85 8.15 -2.74
C LEU A 265 -10.04 6.90 -2.37
N TYR A 266 -9.13 6.45 -3.23
CA TYR A 266 -8.24 5.33 -2.91
C TYR A 266 -7.32 5.66 -1.74
N ALA A 267 -6.72 6.85 -1.69
CA ALA A 267 -5.86 7.24 -0.57
C ALA A 267 -6.63 7.15 0.77
N HIS A 268 -7.87 7.65 0.81
CA HIS A 268 -8.74 7.52 1.98
C HIS A 268 -9.11 6.06 2.28
N ALA A 269 -9.47 5.28 1.26
CA ALA A 269 -9.81 3.87 1.44
C ALA A 269 -8.63 3.05 1.98
N VAL A 270 -7.41 3.34 1.53
CA VAL A 270 -6.17 2.71 2.01
C VAL A 270 -5.95 3.03 3.50
N VAL A 271 -6.10 4.29 3.91
CA VAL A 271 -5.99 4.68 5.32
C VAL A 271 -7.04 3.97 6.17
N LEU A 272 -8.31 4.00 5.76
CA LEU A 272 -9.39 3.30 6.46
C LEU A 272 -9.16 1.78 6.54
N HIS A 273 -8.60 1.17 5.50
CA HIS A 273 -8.29 -0.25 5.49
C HIS A 273 -7.16 -0.58 6.47
N ALA A 274 -6.11 0.25 6.51
CA ALA A 274 -5.01 0.11 7.47
C ALA A 274 -5.52 0.22 8.93
N GLU A 275 -6.48 1.11 9.20
CA GLU A 275 -7.12 1.26 10.52
C GLU A 275 -8.01 0.07 10.90
N ARG A 276 -8.75 -0.50 9.94
CA ARG A 276 -9.73 -1.59 10.18
C ARG A 276 -9.11 -2.98 10.19
N GLN A 277 -7.93 -3.16 9.62
CA GLN A 277 -7.17 -4.42 9.70
C GLN A 277 -5.85 -4.23 10.46
N PRO A 278 -5.89 -3.86 11.76
CA PRO A 278 -4.68 -3.92 12.56
C PRO A 278 -4.29 -5.39 12.64
N LEU A 279 -3.19 -5.78 11.98
CA LEU A 279 -2.66 -7.13 12.15
C LEU A 279 -2.37 -7.29 13.64
N TYR A 280 -3.03 -8.27 14.24
CA TYR A 280 -2.96 -8.61 15.66
C TYR A 280 -1.51 -8.58 16.15
N TRP A 281 -1.23 -7.66 17.09
CA TRP A 281 0.10 -7.44 17.69
C TRP A 281 0.48 -8.50 18.74
N GLY A 282 -0.30 -9.57 18.89
CA GLY A 282 -0.01 -10.70 19.78
C GLY A 282 0.26 -11.96 18.96
N THR A 283 1.21 -12.80 19.31
CA THR A 283 0.97 -13.81 20.32
C THR A 283 2.23 -13.86 21.16
N HIS A 284 2.07 -13.74 22.47
CA HIS A 284 3.02 -14.31 23.40
C HIS A 284 3.16 -15.79 23.08
N ILE A 285 4.16 -16.17 22.30
CA ILE A 285 4.63 -17.54 22.28
C ILE A 285 5.47 -17.70 23.55
N VAL A 286 4.79 -18.20 24.58
CA VAL A 286 5.30 -18.90 25.77
C VAL A 286 6.26 -18.10 26.65
N GLY A 287 5.66 -17.50 27.69
CA GLY A 287 6.34 -16.95 28.85
C GLY A 287 5.39 -16.75 30.02
N SER A 288 4.40 -17.64 30.21
CA SER A 288 3.69 -17.76 31.48
C SER A 288 4.54 -18.62 32.42
N THR A 289 5.57 -18.02 33.02
CA THR A 289 6.07 -18.51 34.30
C THR A 289 5.00 -18.18 35.33
N SER A 290 4.23 -19.20 35.71
CA SER A 290 3.57 -19.24 37.01
C SER A 290 4.58 -18.82 38.08
N ALA A 291 4.29 -17.72 38.76
CA ALA A 291 4.95 -17.42 40.02
C ALA A 291 4.68 -18.59 40.98
N PRO A 292 5.70 -19.13 41.67
CA PRO A 292 5.43 -19.94 42.84
C PRO A 292 4.90 -19.00 43.92
N GLU A 293 3.74 -19.33 44.46
CA GLU A 293 3.32 -18.84 45.77
C GLU A 293 4.41 -19.18 46.80
N LEU A 294 4.98 -18.16 47.41
CA LEU A 294 5.43 -18.09 48.80
C LEU A 294 5.33 -16.62 49.25
#